data_AF-A0AAT9HSX8-F1
#
_entry.id   AF-A0AAT9HSX8-F1
#
_cell.length_a   1.000
_cell.length_b   1.000
_cell.length_c   1.000
_cell.angle_alpha   90.00
_cell.angle_beta   90.00
_cell.angle_gamma   90.00
#
_symmetry.space_group_name_H-M   'P 1'
#
loop_
_entity.id
_entity.type
_entity.pdbx_description
1 polymer ?
#
loop_
_entity_poly.entity_id
_entity_poly.type
_entity_poly.pdbx_seq_one_letter_code
_entity_poly.pdbx_strand_id
1 'polypeptide(L)'
;MAAAVHTDDGYKRLTRTVDLTGTTAADRPTLRTQLLWDTEPGYDHAVVEAHTTGADDWTTLPEAGGATRTTVPSECAAGFYMSEHPWLEHYLTLGDGSCAATGTTGAWNSLTGSSSGWQQVNFDLSAYAGKTVEVSSPMSPTRAAAVTASSPTRHRS
;
A
#
# COMPACT_ATOMS: atom_id res chain seq x y z
N MET A 1 7.91 4.96 -15.74
CA MET A 1 8.26 5.05 -14.30
C MET A 1 7.43 6.18 -13.74
N ALA A 2 6.90 6.03 -12.53
CA ALA A 2 6.24 7.12 -11.82
C ALA A 2 6.98 7.36 -10.51
N ALA A 3 7.07 8.60 -10.08
CA ALA A 3 7.75 8.98 -8.85
C ALA A 3 6.98 10.10 -8.16
N ALA A 4 7.05 10.12 -6.83
CA ALA A 4 6.70 11.30 -6.06
C ALA A 4 7.90 11.85 -5.34
N VAL A 5 7.97 13.17 -5.36
CA VAL A 5 8.90 13.96 -4.56
C VAL A 5 8.26 14.34 -3.24
N HIS A 6 9.13 14.73 -2.31
CA HIS A 6 8.76 15.21 -0.99
C HIS A 6 7.80 16.38 -1.01
N THR A 7 6.81 16.31 -0.13
CA THR A 7 5.88 17.38 0.22
C THR A 7 5.36 17.04 1.60
N ASP A 8 5.56 17.96 2.55
CA ASP A 8 5.01 17.84 3.90
C ASP A 8 3.48 17.67 3.83
N ASP A 9 2.94 16.86 4.74
CA ASP A 9 1.51 16.56 4.87
C ASP A 9 0.88 16.02 3.56
N GLY A 10 1.68 15.39 2.72
CA GLY A 10 1.28 14.97 1.38
C GLY A 10 0.71 13.55 1.36
N TYR A 11 -0.56 13.40 0.96
CA TYR A 11 -1.15 12.11 0.61
C TYR A 11 -1.34 11.97 -0.90
N LYS A 12 -0.44 11.24 -1.57
CA LYS A 12 -0.39 11.11 -3.04
C LYS A 12 -0.68 9.68 -3.44
N ARG A 13 -1.47 9.46 -4.49
CA ARG A 13 -1.87 8.13 -4.96
C ARG A 13 -1.68 8.00 -6.47
N LEU A 14 -1.12 6.86 -6.88
CA LEU A 14 -1.19 6.37 -8.26
C LEU A 14 -2.06 5.12 -8.28
N THR A 15 -3.23 5.23 -8.89
CA THR A 15 -4.23 4.16 -8.92
C THR A 15 -4.30 3.51 -10.29
N ARG A 16 -4.51 2.19 -10.30
CA ARG A 16 -4.79 1.40 -11.49
C ARG A 16 -5.86 0.36 -11.21
N THR A 17 -6.79 0.20 -12.15
CA THR A 17 -7.76 -0.91 -12.17
C THR A 17 -7.13 -2.17 -12.77
N VAL A 18 -7.31 -3.31 -12.11
CA VAL A 18 -6.88 -4.65 -12.53
C VAL A 18 -8.10 -5.55 -12.64
N ASP A 19 -8.30 -6.14 -13.81
CA ASP A 19 -9.37 -7.09 -14.07
C ASP A 19 -8.89 -8.52 -13.74
N LEU A 20 -9.46 -9.10 -12.68
CA LEU A 20 -9.22 -10.47 -12.24
C LEU A 20 -10.47 -11.34 -12.41
N THR A 21 -11.48 -10.90 -13.18
CA THR A 21 -12.77 -11.62 -13.34
C THR A 21 -12.61 -13.01 -13.94
N GLY A 22 -11.59 -13.21 -14.78
CA GLY A 22 -11.21 -14.50 -15.34
C GLY A 22 -10.14 -15.28 -14.57
N THR A 23 -9.76 -14.83 -13.37
CA THR A 23 -8.67 -15.41 -12.57
C THR A 23 -9.22 -16.08 -11.31
N THR A 24 -8.70 -17.25 -10.97
CA THR A 24 -9.02 -17.96 -9.73
C THR A 24 -7.93 -17.73 -8.68
N ALA A 25 -8.26 -17.93 -7.40
CA ALA A 25 -7.24 -17.88 -6.34
C ALA A 25 -6.15 -18.95 -6.51
N ALA A 26 -6.45 -20.07 -7.19
CA ALA A 26 -5.48 -21.11 -7.48
C ALA A 26 -4.38 -20.65 -8.46
N ASP A 27 -4.67 -19.64 -9.29
CA ASP A 27 -3.70 -19.02 -10.19
C ASP A 27 -2.69 -18.12 -9.46
N ARG A 28 -2.92 -17.84 -8.17
CA ARG A 28 -2.08 -17.00 -7.30
C ARG A 28 -1.80 -15.62 -7.92
N PRO A 29 -2.83 -14.84 -8.29
CA PRO A 29 -2.62 -13.52 -8.87
C PRO A 29 -1.77 -12.66 -7.94
N THR A 30 -0.66 -12.15 -8.46
CA THR A 30 0.34 -11.41 -7.69
C THR A 30 0.65 -10.10 -8.39
N LEU A 31 0.57 -8.98 -7.67
CA LEU A 31 1.15 -7.73 -8.13
C LEU A 31 2.65 -7.78 -7.88
N ARG A 32 3.42 -7.99 -8.95
CA ARG A 32 4.88 -7.86 -8.94
C ARG A 32 5.28 -6.48 -9.45
N THR A 33 6.06 -5.75 -8.66
CA THR A 33 6.54 -4.43 -9.04
C THR A 33 7.93 -4.18 -8.45
N GLN A 34 8.68 -3.25 -9.05
CA GLN A 34 9.92 -2.75 -8.47
C GLN A 34 9.61 -1.43 -7.76
N LEU A 35 10.00 -1.35 -6.48
CA LEU A 35 9.90 -0.14 -5.68
C LEU A 35 11.27 0.28 -5.17
N LEU A 36 11.49 1.59 -5.15
CA LEU A 36 12.55 2.23 -4.37
C LEU A 36 11.85 3.20 -3.42
N TRP A 37 12.22 3.19 -2.15
CA TRP A 37 11.72 4.12 -1.15
C TRP A 37 12.87 4.57 -0.24
N ASP A 38 12.89 5.85 0.13
CA ASP A 38 13.84 6.44 1.07
C ASP A 38 13.13 7.39 2.03
N THR A 39 12.27 6.80 2.85
CA THR A 39 11.37 7.50 3.76
C THR A 39 11.99 7.78 5.13
N GLU A 40 11.53 8.81 5.84
CA GLU A 40 11.85 9.06 7.24
C GLU A 40 11.32 7.89 8.09
N PRO A 41 12.22 7.14 8.77
CA PRO A 41 11.83 5.95 9.50
C PRO A 41 10.74 6.22 10.54
N GLY A 42 9.59 5.59 10.37
CA GLY A 42 8.45 5.63 11.28
C GLY A 42 7.52 6.83 11.12
N TYR A 43 7.90 7.87 10.38
CA TYR A 43 7.03 9.04 10.17
C TYR A 43 6.43 9.03 8.76
N ASP A 44 7.25 8.77 7.76
CA ASP A 44 6.83 8.66 6.37
C ASP A 44 6.62 7.20 5.97
N HIS A 45 5.52 6.95 5.26
CA HIS A 45 5.06 5.61 4.92
C HIS A 45 4.64 5.49 3.45
N ALA A 46 5.21 4.52 2.75
CA ALA A 46 4.66 4.02 1.49
C ALA A 46 3.84 2.76 1.76
N VAL A 47 2.56 2.78 1.40
CA VAL A 47 1.69 1.59 1.42
C VAL A 47 1.39 1.09 0.00
N VAL A 48 0.76 -0.07 -0.12
CA VAL A 48 0.07 -0.49 -1.35
C VAL A 48 -1.35 -0.82 -0.93
N GLU A 49 -2.30 -0.06 -1.43
CA GLU A 49 -3.72 -0.16 -1.12
C GLU A 49 -4.44 -0.96 -2.19
N ALA A 50 -5.48 -1.68 -1.80
CA ALA A 50 -6.38 -2.32 -2.73
C ALA A 50 -7.82 -2.31 -2.21
N HIS A 51 -8.77 -2.26 -3.14
CA HIS A 51 -10.20 -2.43 -2.88
C HIS A 51 -10.90 -3.00 -4.11
N THR A 52 -12.02 -3.68 -3.91
CA THR A 52 -12.91 -4.10 -4.98
C THR A 52 -13.50 -2.86 -5.65
N THR A 53 -13.41 -2.73 -6.98
CA THR A 53 -13.88 -1.52 -7.68
C THR A 53 -15.35 -1.20 -7.34
N GLY A 54 -15.57 0.01 -6.80
CA GLY A 54 -16.89 0.50 -6.42
C GLY A 54 -17.35 0.06 -5.02
N ALA A 55 -16.55 -0.71 -4.29
CA ALA A 55 -16.77 -1.02 -2.88
C ALA A 55 -15.95 -0.08 -1.98
N ASP A 56 -16.20 -0.17 -0.68
CA ASP A 56 -15.46 0.55 0.36
C ASP A 56 -14.66 -0.45 1.23
N ASP A 57 -14.12 -1.51 0.62
CA ASP A 57 -13.38 -2.59 1.29
C ASP A 57 -11.87 -2.37 1.24
N TRP A 58 -11.44 -1.12 1.40
CA TRP A 58 -10.03 -0.73 1.34
C TRP A 58 -9.19 -1.44 2.40
N THR A 59 -8.02 -1.94 1.98
CA THR A 59 -6.95 -2.39 2.88
C THR A 59 -5.59 -2.04 2.30
N THR A 60 -4.56 -1.95 3.15
CA THR A 60 -3.18 -2.04 2.68
C THR A 60 -2.74 -3.51 2.60
N LEU A 61 -1.90 -3.82 1.62
CA LEU A 61 -1.45 -5.18 1.32
C LEU A 61 -0.10 -5.48 1.99
N PRO A 62 0.04 -6.64 2.65
CA PRO A 62 1.35 -7.11 3.09
C PRO A 62 2.20 -7.53 1.88
N GLU A 63 3.47 -7.13 1.90
CA GLU A 63 4.46 -7.61 0.94
C GLU A 63 4.93 -9.01 1.33
N ALA A 64 4.91 -9.94 0.37
CA ALA A 64 5.14 -11.36 0.59
C ALA A 64 6.56 -11.71 1.07
N GLY A 65 7.57 -10.91 0.72
CA GLY A 65 8.94 -11.00 1.20
C GLY A 65 9.16 -10.37 2.59
N GLY A 66 8.12 -9.79 3.20
CA GLY A 66 8.21 -9.16 4.51
C GLY A 66 8.86 -7.78 4.50
N ALA A 67 8.81 -7.04 3.38
CA ALA A 67 9.25 -5.65 3.36
C ALA A 67 8.32 -4.73 4.16
N THR A 68 7.01 -5.00 4.16
CA THR A 68 6.03 -4.22 4.94
C THR A 68 5.99 -4.64 6.41
N ARG A 69 5.56 -3.72 7.27
CA ARG A 69 5.32 -3.94 8.70
C ARG A 69 3.94 -3.42 9.10
N THR A 70 3.38 -4.04 10.13
CA THR A 70 2.13 -3.59 10.80
C THR A 70 2.40 -2.60 11.94
N THR A 71 3.67 -2.26 12.20
CA THR A 71 4.01 -1.19 13.15
C THR A 71 3.33 0.09 12.69
N VAL A 72 2.51 0.67 13.57
CA VAL A 72 1.81 1.93 13.31
C VAL A 72 2.81 3.08 13.23
N PRO A 73 2.45 4.20 12.57
CA PRO A 73 3.29 5.39 12.51
C PRO A 73 3.76 5.85 13.90
N SER A 74 4.96 6.43 13.94
CA SER A 74 5.48 7.17 15.09
C SER A 74 4.44 8.18 15.53
N GLU A 75 4.21 8.22 16.85
CA GLU A 75 3.22 9.13 17.45
C GLU A 75 1.78 8.95 16.92
N CYS A 76 1.43 7.81 16.31
CA CYS A 76 0.05 7.58 15.82
C CYS A 76 -1.01 7.82 16.92
N ALA A 77 -0.72 7.42 18.16
CA ALA A 77 -1.61 7.64 19.30
C ALA A 77 -1.82 9.12 19.68
N ALA A 78 -1.01 10.04 19.16
CA ALA A 78 -1.20 11.48 19.31
C ALA A 78 -2.28 12.04 18.36
N GLY A 79 -2.68 11.27 17.35
CA GLY A 79 -3.84 11.57 16.49
C GLY A 79 -3.57 12.52 15.32
N PHE A 80 -2.42 13.20 15.27
CA PHE A 80 -2.09 14.16 14.19
C PHE A 80 -2.16 13.51 12.80
N TYR A 81 -1.56 12.32 12.64
CA TYR A 81 -1.50 11.60 11.37
C TYR A 81 -2.88 11.31 10.77
N MET A 82 -3.85 10.90 11.60
CA MET A 82 -5.22 10.64 11.16
C MET A 82 -6.04 11.93 11.03
N SER A 83 -5.74 12.97 11.81
CA SER A 83 -6.37 14.29 11.66
C SER A 83 -5.99 14.96 10.34
N GLU A 84 -4.75 14.81 9.90
CA GLU A 84 -4.25 15.35 8.62
C GLU A 84 -4.66 14.48 7.43
N HIS A 85 -4.76 13.16 7.65
CA HIS A 85 -5.12 12.19 6.63
C HIS A 85 -6.26 11.27 7.09
N PRO A 86 -7.52 11.76 7.12
CA PRO A 86 -8.68 10.96 7.56
C PRO A 86 -8.88 9.66 6.77
N TRP A 87 -8.37 9.60 5.53
CA TRP A 87 -8.35 8.38 4.72
C TRP A 87 -7.68 7.19 5.42
N LEU A 88 -6.73 7.44 6.33
CA LEU A 88 -6.02 6.40 7.05
C LEU A 88 -6.89 5.68 8.08
N GLU A 89 -8.07 6.21 8.42
CA GLU A 89 -9.07 5.54 9.27
C GLU A 89 -9.52 4.19 8.70
N HIS A 90 -9.37 3.96 7.39
CA HIS A 90 -9.57 2.64 6.79
C HIS A 90 -8.62 1.58 7.37
N TYR A 91 -7.43 1.97 7.82
CA TYR A 91 -6.34 1.05 8.17
C TYR A 91 -5.83 1.20 9.62
N LEU A 92 -6.08 2.36 10.23
CA LEU A 92 -5.65 2.71 11.57
C LEU A 92 -6.85 3.08 12.43
N THR A 93 -6.84 2.69 13.70
CA THR A 93 -7.84 3.12 14.68
C THR A 93 -7.16 3.83 15.84
N LEU A 94 -7.53 5.09 16.07
CA LEU A 94 -7.11 5.83 17.26
C LEU A 94 -7.94 5.40 18.46
N GLY A 95 -7.27 5.10 19.57
CA GLY A 95 -7.87 4.86 20.87
C GLY A 95 -7.33 5.81 21.93
N ASP A 96 -7.78 5.68 23.17
CA ASP A 96 -7.27 6.49 24.29
C ASP A 96 -5.79 6.16 24.55
N GLY A 97 -4.89 7.04 24.12
CA GLY A 97 -3.44 6.85 24.21
C GLY A 97 -2.90 5.68 23.41
N SER A 98 -3.64 5.15 22.42
CA SER A 98 -3.25 3.99 21.63
C SER A 98 -3.61 4.15 20.15
N CYS A 99 -2.95 3.37 19.30
CA CYS A 99 -3.27 3.29 17.87
C CYS A 99 -3.15 1.84 17.41
N ALA A 100 -4.20 1.32 16.78
CA ALA A 100 -4.26 -0.04 16.28
C ALA A 100 -3.97 -0.09 14.77
N ALA A 101 -3.27 -1.14 14.34
CA ALA A 101 -2.93 -1.41 12.94
C ALA A 101 -4.10 -2.01 12.13
N THR A 102 -5.32 -1.68 12.52
CA THR A 102 -6.57 -2.09 11.84
C THR A 102 -7.54 -0.94 11.97
N GLY A 103 -8.22 -0.62 10.88
CA GLY A 103 -9.18 0.47 10.78
C GLY A 103 -10.59 -0.03 10.55
N THR A 104 -11.42 0.83 9.96
CA THR A 104 -12.83 0.55 9.68
C THR A 104 -13.02 -0.58 8.67
N THR A 105 -12.11 -0.74 7.71
CA THR A 105 -12.27 -1.68 6.58
C THR A 105 -11.10 -2.65 6.42
N GLY A 106 -9.89 -2.23 6.77
CA GLY A 106 -8.67 -2.97 6.44
C GLY A 106 -7.59 -2.91 7.51
N ALA A 107 -6.45 -3.48 7.14
CA ALA A 107 -5.26 -3.54 8.00
C ALA A 107 -4.18 -2.58 7.50
N TRP A 108 -3.26 -2.21 8.41
CA TRP A 108 -2.08 -1.42 8.13
C TRP A 108 -0.85 -2.29 7.83
N ASN A 109 -0.21 -2.03 6.69
CA ASN A 109 1.00 -2.61 6.19
C ASN A 109 1.75 -1.52 5.43
N SER A 110 2.92 -1.13 5.93
CA SER A 110 3.68 -0.03 5.34
C SER A 110 5.16 -0.36 5.18
N LEU A 111 5.75 0.31 4.19
CA LEU A 111 7.18 0.45 4.00
C LEU A 111 7.59 1.77 4.65
N THR A 112 8.65 1.74 5.46
CA THR A 112 9.27 2.94 6.02
C THR A 112 10.79 2.75 6.10
N GLY A 113 11.55 3.83 6.30
CA GLY A 113 13.00 3.83 6.16
C GLY A 113 13.47 3.75 4.70
N SER A 114 14.63 3.13 4.46
CA SER A 114 15.27 3.09 3.14
C SER A 114 15.36 1.67 2.58
N SER A 115 15.02 1.50 1.31
CA SER A 115 15.12 0.21 0.58
C SER A 115 16.54 -0.13 0.14
N SER A 116 17.49 0.80 0.30
CA SER A 116 18.89 0.68 -0.16
C SER A 116 19.02 0.33 -1.66
N GLY A 117 18.07 0.79 -2.48
CA GLY A 117 18.01 0.53 -3.92
C GLY A 117 16.66 -0.02 -4.38
N TRP A 118 16.56 -0.38 -5.66
CA TRP A 118 15.36 -0.98 -6.20
C TRP A 118 15.14 -2.39 -5.64
N GLN A 119 13.96 -2.63 -5.10
CA GLN A 119 13.53 -3.91 -4.56
C GLN A 119 12.35 -4.46 -5.38
N GLN A 120 12.44 -5.74 -5.75
CA GLN A 120 11.26 -6.44 -6.26
C GLN A 120 10.36 -6.79 -5.08
N VAL A 121 9.15 -6.23 -5.08
CA VAL A 121 8.13 -6.51 -4.09
C VAL A 121 6.96 -7.24 -4.72
N ASN A 122 6.29 -8.09 -3.95
CA ASN A 122 5.20 -8.93 -4.43
C ASN A 122 4.03 -8.85 -3.46
N PHE A 123 2.83 -8.55 -3.96
CA PHE A 123 1.61 -8.50 -3.16
C PHE A 123 0.60 -9.52 -3.68
N ASP A 124 0.06 -10.34 -2.78
CA ASP A 124 -0.96 -11.33 -3.12
C ASP A 124 -2.31 -10.65 -3.37
N LEU A 125 -2.90 -10.93 -4.53
CA LEU A 125 -4.23 -10.45 -4.92
C LEU A 125 -5.28 -11.58 -4.94
N SER A 126 -4.98 -12.75 -4.39
CA SER A 126 -5.87 -13.92 -4.42
C SER A 126 -7.23 -13.66 -3.78
N ALA A 127 -7.32 -12.75 -2.80
CA ALA A 127 -8.58 -12.29 -2.20
C ALA A 127 -9.52 -11.55 -3.19
N TYR A 128 -8.97 -11.06 -4.30
CA TYR A 128 -9.68 -10.34 -5.37
C TYR A 128 -9.91 -11.19 -6.62
N ALA A 129 -9.57 -12.48 -6.60
CA ALA A 129 -9.85 -13.39 -7.70
C ALA A 129 -11.35 -13.38 -8.05
N GLY A 130 -11.67 -13.32 -9.35
CA GLY A 130 -13.04 -13.19 -9.85
C GLY A 130 -13.63 -11.79 -9.80
N LYS A 131 -12.87 -10.76 -9.40
CA LYS A 131 -13.35 -9.37 -9.28
C LYS A 131 -12.55 -8.40 -10.15
N THR A 132 -13.05 -7.17 -10.28
CA THR A 132 -12.24 -6.01 -10.65
C THR A 132 -11.76 -5.34 -9.38
N VAL A 133 -10.45 -5.06 -9.29
CA VAL A 133 -9.81 -4.44 -8.11
C VAL A 133 -9.12 -3.16 -8.55
N GLU A 134 -9.20 -2.10 -7.76
CA GLU A 134 -8.26 -0.99 -7.91
C GLU A 134 -7.13 -1.16 -6.92
N VAL A 135 -5.91 -1.04 -7.43
CA VAL A 135 -4.71 -0.99 -6.61
C VAL A 135 -4.20 0.44 -6.66
N SER A 136 -3.95 1.02 -5.49
CA SER A 136 -3.29 2.31 -5.37
C SER A 136 -1.96 2.14 -4.65
N SER A 137 -0.91 2.75 -5.17
CA SER A 137 0.33 2.90 -4.40
C SER A 137 0.41 4.35 -3.95
N PRO A 138 0.39 4.64 -2.64
CA PRO A 138 0.84 5.92 -2.18
C PRO A 138 2.31 6.15 -2.48
N MET A 139 2.56 7.42 -2.62
CA MET A 139 3.78 7.99 -3.11
C MET A 139 4.36 8.77 -1.92
N SER A 140 5.04 8.04 -1.02
CA SER A 140 5.54 8.59 0.26
C SER A 140 6.57 9.70 0.05
N PRO A 141 6.58 10.75 0.90
CA PRO A 141 7.28 11.97 0.56
C PRO A 141 8.78 12.00 0.87
N THR A 142 9.39 11.26 1.77
CA THR A 142 10.87 11.41 1.93
C THR A 142 11.60 10.73 0.77
N ARG A 143 12.44 11.55 0.10
CA ARG A 143 13.26 11.28 -1.10
C ARG A 143 12.85 10.07 -1.98
N ALA A 144 11.96 10.35 -2.92
CA ALA A 144 11.68 9.53 -4.10
C ALA A 144 11.17 8.10 -3.80
N ALA A 145 9.87 7.97 -3.58
CA ALA A 145 9.19 6.72 -3.87
C ALA A 145 9.04 6.60 -5.40
N ALA A 146 9.74 5.65 -6.01
CA ALA A 146 9.65 5.40 -7.44
C ALA A 146 9.10 3.98 -7.69
N VAL A 147 8.14 3.87 -8.60
CA VAL A 147 7.53 2.60 -9.00
C VAL A 147 7.78 2.34 -10.48
N THR A 148 8.23 1.12 -10.77
CA THR A 148 8.19 0.58 -12.14
C THR A 148 7.32 -0.67 -12.16
N ALA A 149 6.13 -0.52 -12.74
CA ALA A 149 5.23 -1.64 -12.97
C ALA A 149 5.79 -2.49 -14.12
N SER A 150 6.03 -3.77 -13.87
CA SER A 150 6.18 -4.75 -14.94
C SER A 150 4.78 -5.16 -15.41
N SER A 151 4.52 -5.10 -16.71
CA SER A 151 3.25 -5.60 -17.27
C SER A 151 3.08 -7.07 -16.89
N PRO A 152 1.86 -7.51 -16.48
CA PRO A 152 1.61 -8.94 -16.29
C PRO A 152 1.77 -9.64 -17.63
N THR A 153 2.81 -10.46 -17.77
CA THR A 153 3.02 -11.32 -18.92
C THR A 153 1.83 -12.28 -19.01
N ARG A 154 0.97 -12.12 -20.02
CA ARG A 154 0.04 -13.20 -20.39
C ARG A 154 0.90 -14.36 -20.88
N HIS A 155 1.09 -15.38 -20.05
CA HIS A 155 1.45 -16.69 -20.57
C HIS A 155 0.22 -17.25 -21.28
N ARG A 156 0.12 -17.01 -22.59
CA ARG A 156 -0.61 -17.92 -23.47
C ARG A 156 0.30 -19.14 -23.67
N SER A 157 -0.17 -20.29 -23.21
CA SER A 157 0.26 -21.59 -23.72
C SER A 157 -0.13 -21.74 -25.19
#